data_AF-A0A8J3M642-F1
#
_entry.id   AF-A0A8J3M642-F1
#
_cell.length_a   1.000
_cell.length_b   1.000
_cell.length_c   1.000
_cell.angle_alpha   90.00
_cell.angle_beta   90.00
_cell.angle_gamma   90.00
#
_symmetry.space_group_name_H-M   'P 1'
#
loop_
_entity.id
_entity.type
_entity.pdbx_description
1 polymer ?
#
loop_
_entity_poly.entity_id
_entity_poly.type
_entity_poly.pdbx_seq_one_letter_code
_entity_poly.pdbx_strand_id
1 'polypeptide(L)' 'MSEMDSLDDDSLDDIADELSIEAPEADAVEQHQAARSSGDDQWPEHVPFDADPADVAEQRRAVDVGDDEEYR' A
#
# COMPACT_ATOMS: atom_id res chain seq x y z
N MET A 1 -21.55 -31.75 9.31
CA MET A 1 -20.38 -31.82 10.20
C MET A 1 -19.48 -30.66 9.80
N SER A 2 -19.12 -29.78 10.74
CA SER A 2 -18.16 -28.70 10.49
C SER A 2 -16.78 -29.31 10.64
N GLU A 3 -16.09 -29.49 9.52
CA GLU A 3 -14.67 -29.84 9.50
C GLU A 3 -13.91 -28.53 9.71
N MET A 4 -13.38 -28.31 10.92
CA MET A 4 -12.41 -27.25 11.14
C MET A 4 -11.10 -27.77 10.53
N ASP A 5 -10.71 -27.15 9.42
CA ASP A 5 -9.39 -27.30 8.79
C ASP A 5 -8.34 -27.01 9.88
N SER A 6 -7.74 -28.09 10.38
CA SER A 6 -6.71 -28.02 11.41
C SER A 6 -5.41 -27.81 10.65
N LEU A 7 -4.91 -26.57 10.62
CA LEU A 7 -3.60 -26.29 10.03
C LEU A 7 -2.58 -27.22 10.71
N ASP A 8 -1.92 -28.03 9.89
CA ASP A 8 -0.85 -28.92 10.31
C ASP A 8 0.25 -28.08 10.97
N ASP A 9 0.63 -28.44 12.20
CA ASP A 9 1.68 -27.79 13.02
C ASP A 9 3.04 -27.75 12.28
N ASP A 10 3.24 -28.71 11.36
CA ASP A 10 4.40 -28.81 10.46
C ASP A 10 4.46 -27.67 9.42
N SER A 11 3.30 -27.11 9.02
CA SER A 11 3.25 -25.97 8.11
C SER A 11 3.64 -24.67 8.79
N LEU A 12 3.41 -24.53 10.10
CA LEU A 12 3.74 -23.32 10.87
C LEU A 12 5.24 -23.13 11.09
N ASP A 13 5.99 -24.23 11.15
CA ASP A 13 7.46 -24.22 11.30
C ASP A 13 8.14 -23.80 9.98
N ASP A 14 7.63 -24.28 8.83
CA ASP A 14 8.13 -23.93 7.49
C ASP A 14 7.95 -22.43 7.17
N ILE A 15 6.77 -21.86 7.47
CA ILE A 15 6.58 -20.40 7.40
C ILE A 15 7.43 -19.63 8.42
N ALA A 16 7.71 -20.18 9.61
CA ALA A 16 8.57 -19.50 10.59
C ALA A 16 10.04 -19.45 10.12
N ASP A 17 10.52 -20.48 9.42
CA ASP A 17 11.85 -20.53 8.80
C ASP A 17 11.92 -19.58 7.58
N GLU A 18 10.87 -19.52 6.74
CA GLU A 18 10.76 -18.56 5.63
C GLU A 18 10.62 -17.10 6.09
N LEU A 19 10.10 -16.83 7.29
CA LEU A 19 10.04 -15.50 7.90
C LEU A 19 11.33 -15.09 8.63
N SER A 20 12.28 -16.02 8.81
CA SER A 20 13.54 -15.80 9.53
C SER A 20 14.67 -15.21 8.65
N ILE A 21 14.39 -14.86 7.40
CA ILE A 21 15.28 -14.03 6.58
C ILE A 21 15.15 -12.57 7.00
N GLU A 22 15.98 -12.17 7.96
CA GLU A 22 16.22 -10.75 8.26
C GLU A 22 16.43 -10.00 6.93
N ALA A 23 15.52 -9.06 6.63
CA ALA A 23 15.63 -8.26 5.42
C ALA A 23 17.02 -7.60 5.40
N PRO A 24 17.70 -7.50 4.24
CA PRO A 24 18.99 -6.84 4.16
C PRO A 24 18.97 -5.50 4.89
N GLU A 25 20.05 -5.12 5.59
CA GLU A 25 20.06 -3.91 6.44
C GLU A 25 19.57 -2.65 5.71
N ALA A 26 19.80 -2.56 4.40
CA ALA A 26 19.30 -1.48 3.56
C ALA A 26 17.77 -1.48 3.37
N ASP A 27 17.16 -2.67 3.23
CA ASP A 27 15.70 -2.86 3.11
C ASP A 27 15.01 -2.53 4.44
N ALA A 28 15.58 -2.99 5.56
CA ALA A 28 15.11 -2.61 6.89
C ALA A 28 15.18 -1.09 7.12
N VAL A 29 16.26 -0.43 6.70
CA VAL A 29 16.38 1.03 6.81
C VAL A 29 15.35 1.77 5.93
N GLU A 30 15.02 1.26 4.75
CA GLU A 30 13.99 1.83 3.88
C GLU A 30 12.59 1.68 4.48
N GLN A 31 12.27 0.51 5.05
CA GLN A 31 10.98 0.23 5.69
C GLN A 31 10.74 1.07 6.96
N HIS A 32 11.81 1.40 7.68
CA HIS A 32 11.74 2.23 8.88
C HIS A 32 11.71 3.74 8.57
N GLN A 33 11.97 4.14 7.32
CA GLN A 33 11.79 5.53 6.92
C GLN A 33 10.30 5.84 6.79
N ALA A 34 9.89 6.96 7.37
CA ALA A 34 8.55 7.48 7.16
C ALA A 34 8.35 7.70 5.66
N ALA A 35 7.41 6.96 5.07
CA ALA A 35 6.93 7.27 3.74
C ALA A 35 6.54 8.75 3.73
N ARG A 36 7.10 9.52 2.79
CA ARG A 36 6.72 10.93 2.65
C ARG A 36 5.25 10.97 2.30
N SER A 37 4.40 11.17 3.30
CA SER A 37 3.00 11.54 3.08
C SER A 37 3.04 12.93 2.48
N SER A 38 2.94 13.01 1.17
CA SER A 38 2.51 14.24 0.51
C SER A 38 1.26 14.73 1.27
N GLY A 39 1.33 15.93 1.84
CA GLY A 39 0.49 16.39 2.95
C GLY A 39 -1.01 16.51 2.66
N ASP A 40 -1.45 16.15 1.46
CA ASP A 40 -2.81 16.28 0.96
C ASP A 40 -3.38 14.95 0.39
N ASP A 41 -2.66 13.83 0.51
CA ASP A 41 -3.08 12.52 0.02
C ASP A 41 -4.01 11.80 1.01
N GLN A 42 -5.16 12.41 1.31
CA GLN A 42 -6.22 11.72 2.03
C GLN A 42 -6.91 10.73 1.08
N TRP A 43 -6.84 9.45 1.43
CA TRP A 43 -7.55 8.41 0.69
C TRP A 43 -9.05 8.73 0.58
N PRO A 44 -9.67 8.55 -0.59
CA PRO A 44 -11.10 8.75 -0.77
C PRO A 44 -11.90 7.88 0.21
N GLU A 45 -12.81 8.48 0.99
CA GLU A 45 -13.70 7.77 1.91
C GLU A 45 -14.64 6.78 1.20
N HIS A 46 -14.87 6.98 -0.10
CA HIS A 46 -15.70 6.14 -0.93
C HIS A 46 -15.16 6.05 -2.36
N VAL A 47 -15.00 4.83 -2.85
CA VAL A 47 -14.65 4.52 -4.24
C VAL A 47 -15.86 3.82 -4.87
N PRO A 48 -16.42 4.34 -5.99
CA PRO A 48 -17.49 3.65 -6.72
C PRO A 48 -17.08 2.23 -7.15
N PHE A 49 -18.02 1.30 -7.16
CA PHE A 49 -17.74 -0.11 -7.48
C PHE A 49 -17.13 -0.31 -8.88
N ASP A 50 -17.56 0.49 -9.86
CA ASP A 50 -17.11 0.41 -11.24
C ASP A 50 -15.90 1.32 -11.54
N ALA A 51 -15.31 1.97 -10.53
CA ALA A 51 -14.18 2.88 -10.70
C ALA A 51 -12.87 2.27 -10.19
N ASP A 52 -11.77 2.55 -10.87
CA ASP A 52 -10.45 2.19 -10.38
C ASP A 52 -10.08 3.08 -9.16
N PRO A 53 -9.67 2.48 -8.02
CA PRO A 53 -9.32 3.24 -6.82
C PRO A 53 -8.17 4.23 -7.03
N ALA A 54 -7.18 3.91 -7.87
CA ALA A 54 -6.05 4.78 -8.13
C ALA A 54 -6.50 6.03 -8.91
N ASP A 55 -7.37 5.86 -9.90
CA ASP A 55 -7.94 6.99 -10.64
C ASP A 55 -8.74 7.92 -9.72
N VAL A 56 -9.49 7.37 -8.75
CA VAL A 56 -10.28 8.17 -7.80
C VAL A 56 -9.38 8.92 -6.82
N ALA A 57 -8.26 8.32 -6.39
CA ALA A 57 -7.28 8.99 -5.56
C ALA A 57 -6.58 10.14 -6.32
N GLU A 58 -6.17 9.90 -7.57
CA GLU A 58 -5.47 10.89 -8.39
C GLU A 58 -6.35 12.10 -8.72
N GLN A 59 -7.64 11.90 -9.01
CA GLN A 59 -8.56 13.00 -9.31
C GLN A 59 -8.82 13.96 -8.14
N ARG A 60 -8.63 13.51 -6.89
CA ARG A 60 -8.75 14.37 -5.71
C ARG A 60 -7.50 15.19 -5.45
N ARG A 61 -6.36 14.79 -6.02
CA ARG A 61 -5.10 15.46 -5.82
C ARG A 61 -5.14 16.82 -6.52
N ALA A 62 -4.89 17.88 -5.75
CA ALA A 62 -4.68 19.20 -6.33
C ALA A 62 -3.41 19.16 -7.19
N VAL A 63 -3.57 19.32 -8.50
CA VAL A 63 -2.46 19.57 -9.41
C VAL A 63 -2.20 21.07 -9.39
N ASP A 64 -0.98 21.45 -9.02
CA ASP A 64 -0.49 22.82 -9.20
C ASP A 64 -0.37 23.06 -10.71
N VAL A 65 -1.46 23.56 -11.30
CA VAL A 65 -1.41 24.16 -12.63
C VAL A 65 -0.74 25.49 -12.39
N GLY A 66 0.55 25.58 -12.73
CA GLY A 66 1.27 26.86 -12.73
C GLY A 66 0.52 27.90 -13.56
N ASP A 67 0.96 29.16 -13.51
CA ASP A 67 0.41 30.28 -14.29
C ASP A 67 0.56 29.98 -15.80
N ASP A 68 -0.29 29.12 -16.34
CA ASP A 68 -0.31 28.69 -17.72
C ASP A 68 -1.09 29.75 -18.52
N GLU A 69 -0.51 30.95 -18.53
CA GLU A 69 -0.84 32.04 -19.46
C GLU A 69 -0.25 31.79 -20.87
N GLU A 70 0.36 30.61 -21.10
CA GLU A 70 1.09 30.26 -22.34
C GLU A 70 0.30 29.40 -23.34
N TYR A 71 -0.98 29.07 -23.09
CA TYR A 71 -1.85 28.46 -24.11
C TYR A 71 -2.89 29.46 -24.62
N ARG A 72 -2.48 30.29 -25.61
CA ARG A 72 -3.36 31.12 -26.42
C ARG A 72 -3.38 30.68 -27.88
#